data_AF-A0A7C7ZJJ4-F1
#
_entry.id   AF-A0A7C7ZJJ4-F1
#
_cell.length_a   1.000
_cell.length_b   1.000
_cell.length_c   1.000
_cell.angle_alpha   90.00
_cell.angle_beta   90.00
_cell.angle_gamma   90.00
#
_symmetry.space_group_name_H-M   'P 1'
#
loop_
_entity.id
_entity.type
_entity.pdbx_description
1 polymer ?
#
loop_
_entity_poly.entity_id
_entity_poly.type
_entity_poly.pdbx_seq_one_letter_code
_entity_poly.pdbx_strand_id
1 'polypeptide(L)'
;MTDHRKDSGSGDEARSGRERSSSSGGGGGSRQHRSPRHHGRRKERVLHTRISEQLSEDIRQLADDLRLPVSNLVRNVLEEVFTVVENVSDDVGDFFEDVVEEADGIRERIRKHQETARESSREERKQRRRGRRAGPTGSDAAAIEDELKRDEAADGSGPPQPEPPSSAPQDDVLGWQPIVLNQPQQCGRCKHTLGSGDNAMMGISATGARSQVVCPGCAARN
;
A
#
# COMPACT_ATOMS: atom_id res chain seq x y z
N MET A 1 -24.16 -38.21 62.42
CA MET A 1 -25.48 -38.80 62.11
C MET A 1 -26.52 -37.83 62.65
N THR A 2 -27.60 -37.61 61.86
CA THR A 2 -28.63 -36.53 61.92
C THR A 2 -28.08 -35.14 61.53
N ASP A 3 -28.62 -34.40 60.55
CA ASP A 3 -30.04 -34.13 60.24
C ASP A 3 -30.33 -33.98 58.73
N HIS A 4 -31.47 -34.52 58.30
CA HIS A 4 -32.09 -34.29 56.99
C HIS A 4 -33.26 -33.31 57.14
N ARG A 5 -33.19 -32.16 56.46
CA ARG A 5 -34.33 -31.29 56.19
C ARG A 5 -35.11 -31.83 54.98
N LYS A 6 -36.41 -32.09 55.17
CA LYS A 6 -37.39 -32.25 54.09
C LYS A 6 -38.57 -31.34 54.41
N ASP A 7 -38.70 -30.27 53.64
CA ASP A 7 -39.93 -29.49 53.52
C ASP A 7 -40.55 -29.87 52.17
N SER A 8 -41.83 -30.23 52.19
CA SER A 8 -42.62 -30.65 51.03
C SER A 8 -43.95 -29.93 51.14
N GLY A 9 -44.17 -28.97 50.23
CA GLY A 9 -45.39 -28.20 50.15
C GLY A 9 -45.84 -28.05 48.71
N SER A 10 -47.12 -28.37 48.50
CA SER A 10 -48.02 -27.95 47.41
C SER A 10 -47.70 -28.41 45.98
N GLY A 11 -48.66 -28.82 45.17
CA GLY A 11 -50.11 -28.84 45.33
C GLY A 11 -50.73 -29.30 44.01
N ASP A 12 -51.88 -29.95 44.13
CA ASP A 12 -52.82 -30.28 43.08
C ASP A 12 -53.11 -29.11 42.13
N GLU A 13 -53.24 -29.39 40.83
CA GLU A 13 -54.42 -28.97 40.07
C GLU A 13 -54.53 -29.74 38.75
N ALA A 14 -55.56 -30.57 38.69
CA ALA A 14 -56.04 -31.20 37.47
C ALA A 14 -56.68 -30.16 36.54
N ARG A 15 -56.42 -30.24 35.24
CA ARG A 15 -57.38 -29.75 34.24
C ARG A 15 -57.35 -30.56 32.94
N SER A 16 -58.57 -30.90 32.57
CA SER A 16 -59.05 -31.71 31.48
C SER A 16 -58.77 -31.16 30.07
N GLY A 17 -58.54 -32.08 29.14
CA GLY A 17 -59.30 -32.18 27.90
C GLY A 17 -58.97 -31.21 26.75
N ARG A 18 -58.55 -31.77 25.62
CA ARG A 18 -59.29 -31.70 24.35
C ARG A 18 -58.55 -32.42 23.24
N GLU A 19 -59.26 -33.37 22.64
CA GLU A 19 -59.02 -33.87 21.28
C GLU A 19 -59.11 -32.71 20.28
N ARG A 20 -58.25 -32.75 19.25
CA ARG A 20 -58.59 -32.31 17.89
C ARG A 20 -57.63 -32.91 16.88
N SER A 21 -58.25 -33.62 15.96
CA SER A 21 -57.70 -34.27 14.78
C SER A 21 -57.19 -33.27 13.74
N SER A 22 -56.31 -33.79 12.89
CA SER A 22 -56.11 -33.47 11.47
C SER A 22 -55.69 -32.06 11.05
N SER A 23 -54.48 -31.97 10.50
CA SER A 23 -54.27 -31.30 9.20
C SER A 23 -52.97 -31.76 8.55
N SER A 24 -53.14 -32.40 7.40
CA SER A 24 -52.17 -32.67 6.36
C SER A 24 -51.69 -31.37 5.68
N GLY A 25 -50.38 -31.33 5.39
CA GLY A 25 -49.68 -30.36 4.55
C GLY A 25 -48.19 -30.60 4.77
N GLY A 26 -47.39 -31.14 3.84
CA GLY A 26 -47.27 -30.75 2.44
C GLY A 26 -46.30 -29.58 2.38
N GLY A 27 -45.02 -29.85 2.09
CA GLY A 27 -44.04 -28.78 1.88
C GLY A 27 -42.60 -29.22 2.08
N GLY A 28 -41.86 -29.30 0.99
CA GLY A 28 -40.48 -29.77 0.95
C GLY A 28 -39.48 -28.81 1.58
N GLY A 29 -38.31 -29.39 1.87
CA GLY A 29 -37.03 -28.77 1.58
C GLY A 29 -36.82 -27.37 2.16
N SER A 30 -36.52 -27.31 3.44
CA SER A 30 -35.44 -26.42 3.85
C SER A 30 -34.63 -27.17 4.90
N ARG A 31 -33.46 -27.63 4.44
CA ARG A 31 -32.29 -27.89 5.27
C ARG A 31 -32.02 -26.59 6.04
N GLN A 32 -32.77 -26.36 7.10
CA GLN A 32 -32.45 -25.35 8.08
C GLN A 32 -31.17 -25.86 8.70
N HIS A 33 -30.09 -25.24 8.23
CA HIS A 33 -28.80 -25.19 8.89
C HIS A 33 -29.05 -25.37 10.38
N ARG A 34 -28.64 -26.55 10.88
CA ARG A 34 -28.37 -26.73 12.29
C ARG A 34 -27.53 -25.53 12.68
N SER A 35 -28.12 -24.57 13.38
CA SER A 35 -27.39 -23.49 14.00
C SER A 35 -26.22 -24.16 14.73
N PRO A 36 -24.97 -23.78 14.46
CA PRO A 36 -23.84 -24.39 15.11
C PRO A 36 -24.10 -24.30 16.61
N ARG A 37 -24.22 -25.47 17.23
CA ARG A 37 -24.41 -25.59 18.67
C ARG A 37 -23.38 -24.68 19.30
N HIS A 38 -23.83 -23.68 20.07
CA HIS A 38 -22.99 -22.82 20.89
C HIS A 38 -21.85 -23.66 21.44
N HIS A 39 -20.64 -23.45 20.90
CA HIS A 39 -19.46 -24.13 21.39
C HIS A 39 -19.40 -23.83 22.88
N GLY A 40 -19.70 -24.84 23.70
CA GLY A 40 -19.82 -24.71 25.13
C GLY A 40 -18.62 -23.97 25.66
N ARG A 41 -18.85 -23.02 26.59
CA ARG A 41 -17.86 -22.21 27.30
C ARG A 41 -16.50 -22.90 27.26
N ARG A 42 -15.69 -22.57 26.26
CA ARG A 42 -14.36 -23.16 26.13
C ARG A 42 -13.64 -22.66 27.37
N LYS A 43 -13.31 -23.58 28.27
CA LYS A 43 -12.50 -23.28 29.46
C LYS A 43 -11.37 -22.37 29.01
N GLU A 44 -11.16 -21.27 29.73
CA GLU A 44 -10.08 -20.35 29.44
C GLU A 44 -8.78 -21.16 29.34
N ARG A 45 -8.09 -21.03 28.20
CA ARG A 45 -6.85 -21.75 27.96
C ARG A 45 -5.76 -21.01 28.69
N VAL A 46 -5.21 -21.63 29.74
CA VAL A 46 -4.10 -21.05 30.50
C VAL A 46 -2.80 -21.36 29.76
N LEU A 47 -2.08 -20.32 29.39
CA LEU A 47 -0.74 -20.39 28.81
C LEU A 47 0.28 -20.25 29.95
N HIS A 48 1.13 -21.26 30.15
CA HIS A 48 2.28 -21.14 31.03
C HIS A 48 3.50 -20.74 30.20
N THR A 49 4.06 -19.56 30.49
CA THR A 49 5.25 -19.04 29.83
C THR A 49 6.41 -18.96 30.82
N ARG A 50 7.63 -19.13 30.31
CA ARG A 50 8.85 -18.82 31.04
C ARG A 50 9.26 -17.40 30.65
N ILE A 51 9.44 -16.55 31.64
CA ILE A 51 9.91 -15.17 31.49
C ILE A 51 11.05 -14.92 32.47
N SER A 52 11.88 -13.91 32.20
CA SER A 52 12.90 -13.48 33.16
C SER A 52 12.25 -12.88 34.40
N GLU A 53 12.93 -12.95 35.55
CA GLU A 53 12.42 -12.36 36.79
C GLU A 53 12.16 -10.86 36.62
N GLN A 54 13.11 -10.16 35.99
CA GLN A 54 13.00 -8.73 35.67
C GLN A 54 11.74 -8.41 34.86
N LEU A 55 11.46 -9.16 33.78
CA LEU A 55 10.26 -8.91 32.98
C LEU A 55 8.97 -9.16 33.78
N SER A 56 8.99 -10.13 34.70
CA SER A 56 7.84 -10.40 35.56
C SER A 56 7.58 -9.27 36.56
N GLU A 57 8.64 -8.66 37.09
CA GLU A 57 8.56 -7.50 37.98
C GLU A 57 8.05 -6.27 37.22
N ASP A 58 8.59 -6.01 36.02
CA ASP A 58 8.17 -4.90 35.15
C ASP A 58 6.67 -5.00 34.79
N ILE A 59 6.20 -6.21 34.44
CA ILE A 59 4.78 -6.44 34.13
C ILE A 59 3.89 -6.20 35.36
N ARG A 60 4.32 -6.62 36.56
CA ARG A 60 3.56 -6.38 37.79
C ARG A 60 3.50 -4.89 38.12
N GLN A 61 4.64 -4.19 38.04
CA GLN A 61 4.72 -2.76 38.29
C GLN A 61 3.80 -1.98 37.35
N LEU A 62 3.86 -2.28 36.05
CA LEU A 62 3.00 -1.63 35.05
C LEU A 62 1.51 -1.93 35.29
N ALA A 63 1.18 -3.16 35.67
CA ALA A 63 -0.19 -3.54 36.01
C ALA A 63 -0.71 -2.79 37.25
N ASP A 64 0.12 -2.63 38.28
CA ASP A 64 -0.20 -1.89 39.50
C ASP A 64 -0.40 -0.40 39.23
N ASP A 65 0.48 0.21 38.42
CA ASP A 65 0.38 1.62 38.00
C ASP A 65 -0.93 1.87 37.24
N LEU A 66 -1.34 0.93 36.39
CA LEU A 66 -2.60 0.97 35.64
C LEU A 66 -3.81 0.50 36.45
N ARG A 67 -3.60 -0.03 37.67
CA ARG A 67 -4.63 -0.64 38.53
C ARG A 67 -5.43 -1.74 37.85
N LEU A 68 -4.76 -2.53 37.01
CA LEU A 68 -5.34 -3.67 36.29
C LEU A 68 -4.75 -4.98 36.81
N PRO A 69 -5.51 -6.08 36.84
CA PRO A 69 -4.92 -7.39 37.05
C PRO A 69 -3.91 -7.72 35.93
N VAL A 70 -2.75 -8.27 36.29
CA VAL A 70 -1.69 -8.66 35.33
C VAL A 70 -2.23 -9.49 34.17
N SER A 71 -3.12 -10.46 34.44
CA SER A 71 -3.70 -11.29 33.37
C SER A 71 -4.52 -10.51 32.35
N ASN A 72 -5.15 -9.39 32.75
CA ASN A 72 -5.91 -8.54 31.85
C ASN A 72 -4.99 -7.67 31.01
N LEU A 73 -3.94 -7.11 31.63
CA LEU A 73 -2.91 -6.34 30.92
C LEU A 73 -2.26 -7.19 29.83
N VAL A 74 -1.77 -8.39 30.18
CA VAL A 74 -1.10 -9.27 29.23
C VAL A 74 -2.05 -9.68 28.10
N ARG A 75 -3.33 -9.94 28.39
CA ARG A 75 -4.32 -10.25 27.36
C ARG A 75 -4.49 -9.08 26.39
N ASN A 76 -4.76 -7.89 26.91
CA ASN A 76 -5.00 -6.69 26.10
C ASN A 76 -3.79 -6.35 25.23
N VAL A 77 -2.58 -6.37 25.81
CA VAL A 77 -1.35 -6.07 25.08
C VAL A 77 -1.10 -7.09 23.98
N LEU A 78 -1.29 -8.39 24.25
CA LEU A 78 -1.14 -9.41 23.22
C LEU A 78 -2.18 -9.22 22.11
N GLU A 79 -3.45 -9.00 22.45
CA GLU A 79 -4.52 -8.76 21.47
C GLU A 79 -4.25 -7.50 20.62
N GLU A 80 -3.77 -6.42 21.23
CA GLU A 80 -3.40 -5.18 20.55
C GLU A 80 -2.20 -5.38 19.63
N VAL A 81 -1.11 -6.00 20.12
CA VAL A 81 0.08 -6.27 19.31
C VAL A 81 -0.25 -7.16 18.12
N PHE A 82 -1.09 -8.19 18.28
CA PHE A 82 -1.51 -9.03 17.16
C PHE A 82 -2.34 -8.25 16.15
N THR A 83 -3.29 -7.42 16.60
CA THR A 83 -4.10 -6.57 15.71
C THR A 83 -3.22 -5.60 14.91
N VAL A 84 -2.24 -4.98 15.56
CA VAL A 84 -1.31 -4.05 14.89
C VAL A 84 -0.42 -4.78 13.88
N VAL A 85 0.12 -5.95 14.23
CA VAL A 85 0.96 -6.74 13.32
C VAL A 85 0.17 -7.25 12.12
N GLU A 86 -1.08 -7.67 12.30
CA GLU A 86 -1.97 -8.06 11.21
C GLU A 86 -2.20 -6.90 10.24
N ASN A 87 -2.58 -5.72 10.75
CA ASN A 87 -2.80 -4.54 9.91
C ASN A 87 -1.53 -4.13 9.13
N VAL A 88 -0.36 -4.12 9.79
CA VAL A 88 0.91 -3.78 9.11
C VAL A 88 1.26 -4.82 8.05
N SER A 89 0.93 -6.10 8.27
CA SER A 89 1.18 -7.17 7.29
C SER A 89 0.29 -7.01 6.06
N ASP A 90 -0.97 -6.59 6.26
CA ASP A 90 -1.90 -6.29 5.19
C ASP A 90 -1.43 -5.05 4.39
N ASP A 91 -1.06 -3.96 5.07
CA ASP A 91 -0.54 -2.73 4.44
C ASP A 91 0.72 -2.98 3.60
N VAL A 92 1.63 -3.83 4.11
CA VAL A 92 2.86 -4.20 3.38
C VAL A 92 2.52 -5.08 2.18
N GLY A 93 1.53 -5.96 2.30
CA GLY A 93 1.02 -6.77 1.19
C GLY A 93 0.52 -5.90 0.04
N ASP A 94 -0.38 -4.97 0.34
CA ASP A 94 -0.96 -4.04 -0.63
C ASP A 94 0.12 -3.19 -1.32
N PHE A 95 1.10 -2.68 -0.55
CA PHE A 95 2.21 -1.92 -1.12
C PHE A 95 3.05 -2.75 -2.11
N PHE A 96 3.31 -4.03 -1.83
CA PHE A 96 4.03 -4.89 -2.76
C PHE A 96 3.22 -5.17 -4.03
N GLU A 97 1.91 -5.30 -3.93
CA GLU A 97 1.02 -5.47 -5.09
C GLU A 97 1.06 -4.24 -6.01
N ASP A 98 0.99 -3.03 -5.45
CA ASP A 98 1.11 -1.77 -6.20
C ASP A 98 2.46 -1.67 -6.93
N VAL A 99 3.56 -2.01 -6.26
CA VAL A 99 4.91 -1.98 -6.85
C VAL A 99 5.05 -2.99 -7.98
N VAL A 100 4.46 -4.18 -7.83
CA VAL A 100 4.46 -5.21 -8.89
C VAL A 100 3.62 -4.75 -10.09
N GLU A 101 2.44 -4.17 -9.86
CA GLU A 101 1.59 -3.65 -10.92
C GLU A 101 2.29 -2.52 -11.70
N GLU A 102 2.95 -1.60 -11.00
CA GLU A 102 3.72 -0.54 -11.65
C GLU A 102 4.89 -1.11 -12.48
N ALA A 103 5.62 -2.09 -11.94
CA ALA A 103 6.72 -2.74 -12.64
C ALA A 103 6.25 -3.45 -13.93
N ASP A 104 5.12 -4.14 -13.88
CA ASP A 104 4.53 -4.76 -15.06
C ASP A 104 3.99 -3.73 -16.07
N GLY A 105 3.45 -2.60 -15.59
CA GLY A 105 3.06 -1.47 -16.43
C GLY A 105 4.25 -0.82 -17.17
N ILE A 106 5.42 -0.76 -16.54
CA ILE A 106 6.67 -0.29 -17.19
C ILE A 106 7.13 -1.30 -18.25
N ARG A 107 7.14 -2.60 -17.91
CA ARG A 107 7.52 -3.67 -18.85
C ARG A 107 6.64 -3.65 -20.10
N GLU A 108 5.33 -3.48 -19.92
CA GLU A 108 4.37 -3.43 -21.02
C GLU A 108 4.58 -2.19 -21.91
N ARG A 109 4.89 -1.03 -21.31
CA ARG A 109 5.25 0.19 -22.07
C ARG A 109 6.52 -0.03 -22.91
N ILE A 110 7.56 -0.64 -22.33
CA ILE A 110 8.80 -0.95 -23.05
C ILE A 110 8.51 -1.92 -24.21
N ARG A 111 7.70 -2.96 -23.98
CA ARG A 111 7.32 -3.93 -25.01
C ARG A 111 6.58 -3.26 -26.18
N LYS A 112 5.57 -2.44 -25.91
CA LYS A 112 4.82 -1.69 -26.94
C LYS A 112 5.74 -0.75 -27.73
N HIS A 113 6.67 -0.08 -27.06
CA HIS A 113 7.63 0.78 -27.75
C HIS A 113 8.58 0.00 -28.67
N GLN A 114 9.01 -1.21 -28.26
CA GLN A 114 9.80 -2.08 -29.11
C GLN A 114 9.02 -2.64 -30.31
N GLU A 115 7.75 -2.97 -30.14
CA GLU A 115 6.88 -3.45 -31.24
C GLU A 115 6.68 -2.35 -32.29
N THR A 116 6.32 -1.14 -31.86
CA THR A 116 6.15 0.02 -32.76
C THR A 116 7.46 0.41 -33.46
N ALA A 117 8.61 0.35 -32.78
CA ALA A 117 9.92 0.59 -33.38
C ALA A 117 10.30 -0.48 -34.43
N ARG A 118 9.89 -1.75 -34.21
CA ARG A 118 10.11 -2.83 -35.20
C ARG A 118 9.23 -2.68 -36.42
N GLU A 119 7.99 -2.23 -36.25
CA GLU A 119 7.07 -1.95 -37.35
C GLU A 119 7.55 -0.79 -38.21
N SER A 120 7.91 0.35 -37.59
CA SER A 120 8.46 1.50 -38.33
C SER A 120 9.72 1.13 -39.10
N SER A 121 10.64 0.35 -38.49
CA SER A 121 11.84 -0.15 -39.16
C SER A 121 11.52 -1.07 -40.35
N ARG A 122 10.44 -1.85 -40.29
CA ARG A 122 9.98 -2.69 -41.41
C ARG A 122 9.35 -1.85 -42.52
N GLU A 123 8.55 -0.85 -42.17
CA GLU A 123 7.94 0.13 -43.08
C GLU A 123 9.02 0.87 -43.87
N GLU A 124 10.04 1.36 -43.17
CA GLU A 124 11.16 2.12 -43.73
C GLU A 124 12.02 1.27 -44.67
N ARG A 125 12.27 0.00 -44.29
CA ARG A 125 12.91 -0.99 -45.18
C ARG A 125 12.10 -1.26 -46.45
N LYS A 126 10.77 -1.32 -46.36
CA LYS A 126 9.88 -1.48 -47.54
C LYS A 126 9.93 -0.24 -48.44
N GLN A 127 9.88 0.96 -47.86
CA GLN A 127 10.01 2.22 -48.61
C GLN A 127 11.35 2.30 -49.34
N ARG A 128 12.47 2.03 -48.65
CA ARG A 128 13.80 1.99 -49.28
C ARG A 128 13.87 0.99 -50.43
N ARG A 129 13.24 -0.19 -50.31
CA ARG A 129 13.14 -1.18 -51.41
C ARG A 129 12.29 -0.69 -52.58
N ARG A 130 11.21 0.05 -52.34
CA ARG A 130 10.37 0.63 -53.41
C ARG A 130 11.08 1.79 -54.11
N GLY A 131 11.72 2.69 -53.35
CA GLY A 131 12.50 3.81 -53.90
C GLY A 131 13.65 3.34 -54.79
N ARG A 132 14.33 2.23 -54.44
CA ARG A 132 15.42 1.68 -55.26
C ARG A 132 14.98 1.04 -56.59
N ARG A 133 13.67 0.80 -56.79
CA ARG A 133 13.11 0.26 -58.04
C ARG A 133 12.67 1.37 -59.01
N ALA A 134 12.48 2.60 -58.52
CA ALA A 134 12.40 3.79 -59.34
C ALA A 134 13.83 4.36 -59.45
N GLY A 135 14.59 3.90 -60.45
CA GLY A 135 15.92 4.45 -60.72
C GLY A 135 15.81 5.96 -61.00
N PRO A 136 16.83 6.77 -60.66
CA PRO A 136 16.82 8.19 -60.95
C PRO A 136 16.77 8.38 -62.46
N THR A 137 15.66 8.91 -62.98
CA THR A 137 15.66 9.55 -64.29
C THR A 137 16.53 10.79 -64.18
N GLY A 138 17.54 10.92 -65.05
CA GLY A 138 18.67 11.83 -64.92
C GLY A 138 18.40 13.32 -65.05
N SER A 139 17.32 13.86 -64.46
CA SER A 139 16.99 15.29 -64.49
C SER A 139 17.17 16.04 -63.16
N ASP A 140 17.38 15.35 -62.03
CA ASP A 140 17.15 15.97 -60.71
C ASP A 140 18.43 16.25 -59.90
N ALA A 141 19.59 16.32 -60.56
CA ALA A 141 20.85 16.66 -59.89
C ALA A 141 20.91 18.14 -59.42
N ALA A 142 20.05 19.01 -59.95
CA ALA A 142 20.03 20.44 -59.61
C ALA A 142 19.13 20.80 -58.42
N ALA A 143 18.27 19.88 -57.94
CA ALA A 143 17.32 20.17 -56.87
C ALA A 143 17.85 19.86 -55.46
N ILE A 144 18.85 18.98 -55.35
CA ILE A 144 19.31 18.44 -54.05
C ILE A 144 20.19 19.46 -53.28
N GLU A 145 20.81 20.43 -53.96
CA GLU A 145 21.61 21.48 -53.29
C GLU A 145 20.75 22.58 -52.62
N ASP A 146 19.47 22.72 -52.97
CA ASP A 146 18.59 23.77 -52.40
C ASP A 146 17.89 23.34 -51.10
N GLU A 147 17.66 22.03 -50.89
CA GLU A 147 17.02 21.53 -49.66
C GLU A 147 17.98 21.52 -48.45
N LEU A 148 19.27 21.20 -48.64
CA LEU A 148 20.24 21.14 -47.53
C LEU A 148 20.52 22.49 -46.85
N LYS A 149 20.22 23.62 -47.50
CA LYS A 149 20.38 24.96 -46.90
C LYS A 149 19.19 25.39 -46.04
N ARG A 150 18.07 24.66 -46.07
CA ARG A 150 16.84 25.05 -45.37
C ARG A 150 16.68 24.37 -44.00
N ASP A 151 17.38 23.26 -43.77
CA ASP A 151 17.25 22.45 -42.55
C ASP A 151 18.16 22.90 -41.39
N GLU A 152 19.10 23.82 -41.60
CA GLU A 152 19.93 24.39 -40.52
C GLU A 152 19.19 25.40 -39.61
N ALA A 153 17.92 25.72 -39.88
CA ALA A 153 17.16 26.73 -39.14
C ALA A 153 16.09 26.17 -38.16
N ALA A 154 15.95 24.85 -38.02
CA ALA A 154 14.80 24.24 -37.32
C ALA A 154 15.14 23.32 -36.14
N ASP A 155 16.33 23.43 -35.54
CA ASP A 155 16.68 22.66 -34.34
C ASP A 155 16.60 23.54 -33.08
N GLY A 156 15.44 23.54 -32.44
CA GLY A 156 15.22 24.37 -31.25
C GLY A 156 13.96 24.09 -30.42
N SER A 157 13.26 22.97 -30.65
CA SER A 157 12.01 22.67 -29.92
C SER A 157 11.94 21.20 -29.52
N GLY A 158 12.69 20.84 -28.47
CA GLY A 158 12.44 19.60 -27.74
C GLY A 158 11.07 19.62 -27.06
N PRO A 159 10.42 18.46 -26.85
CA PRO A 159 9.10 18.39 -26.24
C PRO A 159 9.08 18.97 -24.82
N PRO A 160 7.99 19.64 -24.41
CA PRO A 160 7.90 20.32 -23.11
C PRO A 160 7.97 19.29 -21.98
N GLN A 161 8.96 19.44 -21.10
CA GLN A 161 9.02 18.69 -19.86
C GLN A 161 7.93 19.17 -18.90
N PRO A 162 7.27 18.27 -18.15
CA PRO A 162 6.25 18.64 -17.19
C PRO A 162 6.86 19.54 -16.10
N GLU A 163 6.28 20.73 -15.94
CA GLU A 163 6.67 21.69 -14.92
C GLU A 163 6.49 21.08 -13.52
N PRO A 164 7.54 21.06 -12.67
CA PRO A 164 7.42 20.54 -11.31
C PRO A 164 6.49 21.43 -10.48
N PRO A 165 5.71 20.85 -9.56
CA PRO A 165 4.74 21.60 -8.77
C PRO A 165 5.42 22.72 -7.97
N SER A 166 4.97 23.93 -8.28
CA SER A 166 5.27 25.19 -7.64
C SER A 166 5.21 25.10 -6.11
N SER A 167 6.27 25.62 -5.50
CA SER A 167 6.45 25.97 -4.09
C SER A 167 5.18 26.12 -3.25
N ALA A 168 4.88 25.09 -2.45
CA ALA A 168 4.05 25.23 -1.25
C ALA A 168 4.90 25.74 -0.07
N PRO A 169 4.29 26.36 0.96
CA PRO A 169 5.00 26.96 2.10
C PRO A 169 5.82 25.92 2.88
N GLN A 170 6.99 26.36 3.36
CA GLN A 170 8.04 25.53 3.99
C GLN A 170 7.70 25.14 5.45
N ASP A 171 6.47 25.41 5.90
CA ASP A 171 6.10 25.43 7.32
C ASP A 171 5.61 24.07 7.89
N ASP A 172 5.59 23.02 7.07
CA ASP A 172 5.11 21.68 7.46
C ASP A 172 6.19 20.59 7.28
N VAL A 173 7.47 20.97 7.44
CA VAL A 173 8.59 20.02 7.43
C VAL A 173 8.87 19.56 8.85
N LEU A 174 8.58 18.29 9.14
CA LEU A 174 8.83 17.65 10.44
C LEU A 174 10.30 17.23 10.62
N GLY A 175 11.00 16.96 9.52
CA GLY A 175 12.38 16.48 9.55
C GLY A 175 13.07 16.50 8.21
N TRP A 176 14.38 16.24 8.23
CA TRP A 176 15.26 16.29 7.07
C TRP A 176 15.95 14.94 6.86
N GLN A 177 15.79 14.33 5.68
CA GLN A 177 16.44 13.09 5.29
C GLN A 177 17.64 13.37 4.36
N PRO A 178 18.84 12.84 4.63
CA PRO A 178 19.97 12.96 3.71
C PRO A 178 19.75 12.11 2.46
N ILE A 179 20.00 12.70 1.29
CA ILE A 179 19.93 12.06 -0.02
C ILE A 179 21.16 12.45 -0.86
N VAL A 180 21.49 11.62 -1.85
CA VAL A 180 22.45 11.94 -2.91
C VAL A 180 21.68 12.19 -4.20
N LEU A 181 21.93 13.32 -4.84
CA LEU A 181 21.19 13.71 -6.05
C LEU A 181 21.67 12.92 -7.26
N ASN A 182 20.76 12.41 -8.09
CA ASN A 182 21.11 11.81 -9.39
C ASN A 182 21.11 12.85 -10.54
N GLN A 183 20.43 13.97 -10.34
CA GLN A 183 20.32 15.06 -11.30
C GLN A 183 20.59 16.39 -10.61
N PRO A 184 21.08 17.42 -11.33
CA PRO A 184 21.24 18.73 -10.74
C PRO A 184 19.87 19.29 -10.31
N GLN A 185 19.81 19.88 -9.12
CA GLN A 185 18.59 20.44 -8.53
C GLN A 185 18.88 21.79 -7.89
N GLN A 186 17.89 22.67 -7.81
CA GLN A 186 18.03 23.93 -7.09
C GLN A 186 17.64 23.74 -5.62
N CYS A 187 18.47 24.23 -4.70
CA CYS A 187 18.11 24.31 -3.30
C CYS A 187 16.84 25.18 -3.14
N GLY A 188 15.79 24.61 -2.56
CA GLY A 188 14.51 25.29 -2.37
C GLY A 188 14.62 26.60 -1.57
N ARG A 189 15.63 26.71 -0.70
CA ARG A 189 15.86 27.85 0.21
C ARG A 189 16.80 28.92 -0.36
N CYS A 190 18.07 28.58 -0.62
CA CYS A 190 19.08 29.56 -1.08
C CYS A 190 19.17 29.68 -2.61
N LYS A 191 18.44 28.85 -3.37
CA LYS A 191 18.47 28.79 -4.85
C LYS A 191 19.83 28.43 -5.46
N HIS A 192 20.80 28.01 -4.65
CA HIS A 192 22.06 27.46 -5.16
C HIS A 192 21.81 26.14 -5.89
N THR A 193 22.47 25.95 -7.03
CA THR A 193 22.42 24.71 -7.81
C THR A 193 23.28 23.64 -7.15
N LEU A 194 22.68 22.51 -6.83
CA LEU A 194 23.34 21.29 -6.36
C LEU A 194 23.52 20.37 -7.57
N GLY A 195 24.72 19.83 -7.75
CA GLY A 195 25.05 18.92 -8.84
C GLY A 195 24.54 17.50 -8.63
N SER A 196 24.67 16.68 -9.67
CA SER A 196 24.55 15.23 -9.52
C SER A 196 25.72 14.69 -8.69
N GLY A 197 25.43 13.80 -7.75
CA GLY A 197 26.38 13.28 -6.76
C GLY A 197 26.49 14.13 -5.48
N ASP A 198 25.89 15.32 -5.44
CA ASP A 198 25.93 16.16 -4.25
C ASP A 198 25.00 15.65 -3.15
N ASN A 199 25.44 15.82 -1.91
CA ASN A 199 24.59 15.58 -0.74
C ASN A 199 23.57 16.71 -0.59
N ALA A 200 22.31 16.33 -0.48
CA ALA A 200 21.21 17.24 -0.22
C ALA A 200 20.29 16.67 0.88
N MET A 201 19.38 17.50 1.37
CA MET A 201 18.39 17.11 2.37
C MET A 201 17.00 17.21 1.78
N MET A 202 16.21 16.15 1.90
CA MET A 202 14.81 16.11 1.52
C MET A 202 13.93 16.36 2.74
N GLY A 203 12.95 17.26 2.61
CA GLY A 203 11.99 17.52 3.68
C GLY A 203 10.95 16.41 3.80
N ILE A 204 10.74 15.89 5.01
CA ILE A 204 9.65 14.95 5.34
C ILE A 204 8.56 15.74 6.05
N SER A 205 7.32 15.60 5.59
CA SER A 205 6.12 16.18 6.20
C SER A 205 5.22 15.09 6.79
N ALA A 206 4.20 15.48 7.54
CA ALA A 206 3.23 14.54 8.13
C ALA A 206 2.53 13.66 7.07
N THR A 207 2.39 14.16 5.84
CA THR A 207 1.78 13.45 4.70
C THR A 207 2.79 12.67 3.85
N GLY A 208 4.07 12.60 4.26
CA GLY A 208 5.13 11.90 3.53
C GLY A 208 6.25 12.82 3.03
N ALA A 209 7.12 12.26 2.18
CA ALA A 209 8.26 12.96 1.60
C ALA A 209 7.82 14.06 0.63
N ARG A 210 8.35 15.28 0.81
CA ARG A 210 8.09 16.39 -0.11
C ARG A 210 9.19 16.48 -1.16
N SER A 211 8.85 17.01 -2.33
CA SER A 211 9.80 17.36 -3.40
C SER A 211 10.77 18.50 -3.03
N GLN A 212 10.72 19.00 -1.79
CA GLN A 212 11.61 20.07 -1.34
C GLN A 212 12.99 19.50 -0.99
N VAL A 213 13.96 19.83 -1.84
CA VAL A 213 15.38 19.53 -1.64
C VAL A 213 16.12 20.80 -1.23
N VAL A 214 16.93 20.73 -0.17
CA VAL A 214 17.79 21.84 0.30
C VAL A 214 19.23 21.40 0.48
N CYS A 215 20.17 22.34 0.41
CA CYS A 215 21.57 22.03 0.69
C CYS A 215 21.79 21.78 2.19
N PRO A 216 22.85 21.04 2.58
CA PRO A 216 23.14 20.73 3.99
C PRO A 216 23.25 21.98 4.86
N GLY A 217 23.83 23.07 4.32
CA GLY A 217 23.95 24.35 5.01
C GLY A 217 22.63 25.10 5.21
N CYS A 218 21.59 24.80 4.42
CA CYS A 218 20.26 25.37 4.59
C CYS A 218 19.38 24.53 5.52
N ALA A 219 19.58 23.21 5.58
CA ALA A 219 18.89 22.33 6.52
C ALA A 219 19.35 22.56 7.97
N ALA A 220 20.64 22.81 8.18
CA ALA A 220 21.20 23.06 9.51
C ALA A 220 20.81 24.41 10.14
N ARG A 221 20.23 25.33 9.36
CA ARG A 221 19.80 26.68 9.81
C ARG A 221 18.28 26.76 9.99
N ASN A 222 17.65 25.66 10.40
CA ASN A 222 16.22 25.62 10.66
C ASN A 222 15.89 26.42 11.92
#